data_AF-A0AB37IP64-F1
#
_entry.id   AF-A0AB37IP64-F1
#
_cell.length_a   1.000
_cell.length_b   1.000
_cell.length_c   1.000
_cell.angle_alpha   90.00
_cell.angle_beta   90.00
_cell.angle_gamma   90.00
#
_symmetry.space_group_name_H-M   'P 1'
#
loop_
_entity.id
_entity.type
_entity.pdbx_description
1 polymer ?
#
loop_
_entity_poly.entity_id
_entity_poly.type
_entity_poly.pdbx_seq_one_letter_code
_entity_poly.pdbx_strand_id
1 'polypeptide(L)' 'MGKHYTIEFKLQVLQPILDGKMSIREAARFYNIPSNALVGTWLKWFEKSGIKGLIPRKPSGRPPMKPQYAKMPPIIVIT' A
#
# COMPACT_ATOMS: atom_id res chain seq x y z
N MET A 1 -5.63 8.06 -6.45
CA MET A 1 -6.20 7.10 -5.49
C MET A 1 -5.51 5.75 -5.70
N GLY A 2 -4.72 5.27 -4.74
CA GLY A 2 -4.12 3.93 -4.86
C GLY A 2 -5.19 2.86 -4.70
N LYS A 3 -5.18 1.81 -5.53
CA LYS A 3 -6.06 0.64 -5.30
C LYS A 3 -5.56 -0.09 -4.06
N HIS A 4 -6.40 -0.18 -3.04
CA HIS A 4 -6.13 -0.97 -1.84
C HIS A 4 -6.63 -2.40 -2.06
N TYR A 5 -5.72 -3.35 -2.00
CA TYR A 5 -6.06 -4.78 -2.07
C TYR A 5 -6.10 -5.35 -0.66
N THR A 6 -7.17 -6.08 -0.36
CA THR A 6 -7.31 -6.80 0.91
C THR A 6 -6.31 -7.95 1.00
N ILE A 7 -6.06 -8.45 2.21
CA ILE A 7 -5.10 -9.54 2.42
C ILE A 7 -5.60 -10.82 1.74
N GLU A 8 -6.90 -11.07 1.83
CA GLU A 8 -7.57 -12.22 1.24
C GLU A 8 -7.39 -12.23 -0.28
N PHE A 9 -7.59 -11.07 -0.92
CA PHE A 9 -7.37 -10.95 -2.37
C PHE A 9 -5.91 -11.21 -2.75
N LYS A 10 -4.95 -10.65 -2.00
CA LYS A 10 -3.53 -10.90 -2.27
C LYS A 10 -3.20 -12.39 -2.14
N LEU A 11 -3.77 -13.10 -1.17
CA LEU A 11 -3.57 -14.55 -1.02
C LEU A 11 -4.15 -15.34 -2.19
N GLN A 12 -5.35 -15.00 -2.65
CA GLN A 12 -5.95 -15.61 -3.84
C GLN A 12 -5.07 -15.43 -5.09
N VAL A 13 -4.46 -14.26 -5.25
CA VAL A 13 -3.52 -13.98 -6.35
C VAL A 13 -2.24 -14.80 -6.23
N LEU A 14 -1.70 -14.95 -5.01
CA LEU A 14 -0.42 -15.64 -4.78
C LEU A 14 -0.55 -17.16 -4.82
N GLN A 15 -1.68 -17.73 -4.42
CA GLN A 15 -1.88 -19.18 -4.32
C GLN A 15 -1.53 -19.95 -5.62
N PRO A 16 -2.05 -19.60 -6.81
CA PRO A 16 -1.68 -20.31 -8.05
C PRO A 16 -0.21 -20.10 -8.45
N ILE A 17 0.45 -19.03 -7.99
CA ILE A 17 1.88 -18.80 -8.22
C ILE A 17 2.71 -19.73 -7.33
N LEU A 18 2.34 -19.83 -6.05
CA LEU A 18 3.00 -20.71 -5.08
C LEU A 18 2.84 -22.20 -5.44
N ASP A 19 1.68 -22.56 -6.01
CA ASP A 19 1.42 -23.90 -6.55
C ASP A 19 2.20 -24.18 -7.86
N GLY A 20 2.93 -23.21 -8.41
CA GLY A 20 3.63 -23.34 -9.68
C GLY A 20 2.71 -23.39 -10.92
N LYS A 21 1.42 -23.08 -10.77
CA LYS A 21 0.41 -23.14 -11.83
C LYS A 21 0.39 -21.89 -12.71
N MET A 22 0.85 -20.76 -12.20
CA MET A 22 0.89 -19.48 -12.91
C MET A 22 2.19 -18.74 -12.65
N SER A 23 2.73 -18.07 -13.67
CA SER A 23 3.74 -17.04 -13.50
C SER A 23 3.13 -15.76 -12.91
N ILE A 24 3.99 -14.88 -12.36
CA ILE A 24 3.58 -13.55 -11.86
C ILE A 24 2.83 -12.75 -12.93
N ARG A 25 3.27 -12.81 -14.19
CA ARG A 25 2.65 -12.10 -15.31
C ARG A 25 1.26 -12.65 -15.65
N GLU A 26 1.10 -13.96 -15.62
CA GLU A 26 -0.19 -14.61 -15.89
C GLU A 26 -1.19 -14.31 -14.77
N ALA A 27 -0.77 -14.41 -13.51
CA ALA A 27 -1.61 -14.07 -12.37
C ALA A 27 -2.05 -12.59 -12.41
N ALA A 28 -1.12 -11.67 -12.68
CA ALA A 28 -1.45 -10.25 -12.79
C ALA A 28 -2.48 -9.99 -13.90
N ARG A 29 -2.35 -10.64 -15.07
CA ARG A 29 -3.32 -10.55 -16.16
C ARG A 29 -4.68 -11.15 -15.78
N PHE A 30 -4.68 -12.34 -15.19
CA PHE A 30 -5.91 -13.07 -14.80
C PHE A 30 -6.74 -12.28 -13.77
N TYR A 31 -6.07 -11.72 -12.76
CA TYR A 31 -6.71 -10.91 -11.71
C TYR A 31 -6.85 -9.43 -12.07
N ASN A 32 -6.58 -9.05 -13.33
CA ASN A 32 -6.67 -7.68 -13.83
C ASN A 32 -5.88 -6.64 -13.00
N ILE A 33 -4.69 -7.04 -12.54
CA ILE A 33 -3.76 -6.19 -11.80
C ILE A 33 -2.84 -5.51 -12.82
N PRO A 34 -2.81 -4.16 -12.86
CA PRO A 34 -2.08 -3.43 -13.90
C PRO A 34 -0.56 -3.54 -13.79
N SER A 35 -0.03 -4.00 -12.65
CA SER A 35 1.40 -4.08 -12.39
C SER A 35 1.83 -5.47 -11.95
N ASN A 36 2.61 -6.13 -12.80
CA ASN A 36 3.25 -7.42 -12.46
C ASN A 36 4.22 -7.26 -11.29
N ALA A 37 4.92 -6.12 -11.21
CA ALA A 37 5.86 -5.81 -10.13
C ALA A 37 5.16 -5.74 -8.77
N LEU A 38 3.90 -5.30 -8.72
CA LEU A 38 3.10 -5.29 -7.49
C LEU A 38 2.88 -6.71 -6.96
N VAL A 39 2.51 -7.63 -7.84
CA VAL A 39 2.33 -9.05 -7.50
C VAL A 39 3.65 -9.67 -7.04
N GLY A 40 4.75 -9.41 -7.75
CA GLY A 40 6.09 -9.86 -7.35
C GLY A 40 6.53 -9.32 -5.99
N THR A 41 6.15 -8.08 -5.65
CA THR A 41 6.42 -7.50 -4.33
C THR A 41 5.65 -8.22 -3.23
N TRP A 42 4.38 -8.55 -3.47
CA TRP A 42 3.59 -9.33 -2.51
C TRP A 42 4.16 -10.72 -2.31
N LEU A 43 4.55 -11.41 -3.39
CA LEU A 43 5.17 -12.72 -3.33
C LEU A 43 6.44 -12.67 -2.48
N LYS A 44 7.34 -11.72 -2.76
CA LYS A 44 8.59 -11.54 -1.99
C LYS A 44 8.34 -11.29 -0.49
N TRP A 45 7.34 -10.48 -0.15
CA TRP A 45 7.00 -10.24 1.26
C TRP A 45 6.35 -11.45 1.92
N PHE A 46 5.55 -12.20 1.17
CA PHE A 46 4.96 -13.45 1.62
C PHE A 46 6.03 -14.52 1.85
N GLU A 47 6.97 -14.72 0.94
CA GLU A 47 8.10 -15.66 1.13
C GLU A 47 8.96 -15.27 2.33
N LYS A 48 9.16 -13.96 2.56
CA LYS A 48 9.97 -13.48 3.69
C LYS A 48 9.29 -13.59 5.05
N SER A 49 7.96 -13.40 5.13
CA SER A 49 7.27 -13.20 6.42
C SER A 49 5.87 -13.79 6.47
N GLY A 50 5.50 -14.64 5.52
CA GLY A 50 4.17 -15.21 5.36
C GLY A 50 3.08 -14.15 5.24
N ILE A 51 1.92 -14.46 5.80
CA ILE A 51 0.76 -13.56 5.82
C ILE A 51 1.09 -12.20 6.45
N LYS A 52 1.98 -12.16 7.46
CA LYS A 52 2.41 -10.91 8.11
C LYS A 52 3.06 -9.92 7.13
N GLY A 53 3.70 -10.42 6.07
CA GLY A 53 4.28 -9.60 5.01
C GLY A 53 3.24 -8.91 4.12
N LEU A 54 2.01 -9.42 4.09
CA LEU A 54 0.92 -8.86 3.27
C LEU A 54 0.08 -7.80 3.99
N ILE A 55 0.19 -7.75 5.33
CA ILE A 55 -0.48 -6.78 6.18
C ILE A 55 0.02 -5.38 5.80
N PRO A 56 -0.87 -4.44 5.43
CA PRO A 56 -0.48 -3.07 5.18
C PRO A 56 0.26 -2.52 6.39
N ARG A 57 1.49 -2.03 6.20
CA ARG A 57 2.16 -1.30 7.27
C ARG A 57 1.32 -0.06 7.55
N LYS A 58 1.02 0.15 8.83
CA LYS A 58 0.44 1.42 9.28
C LYS A 58 1.31 2.53 8.66
N PRO A 59 0.73 3.54 8.01
CA PRO A 59 1.53 4.68 7.58
C PRO A 59 2.24 5.16 8.83
N SER A 60 3.56 5.06 8.82
CA SER A 60 4.39 5.69 9.83
C SER A 60 4.22 7.17 9.60
N GLY A 61 3.16 7.72 10.19
CA GLY A 61 2.86 9.14 10.09
C GLY A 61 4.08 9.87 10.63
N ARG A 62 4.67 10.72 9.80
CA ARG A 62 5.33 11.90 10.38
C ARG A 62 4.30 12.50 11.33
N PRO A 63 4.64 12.75 12.60
CA PRO A 63 3.73 13.49 13.45
C PRO A 63 3.32 14.77 12.70
N PRO A 64 2.04 15.18 12.78
CA PRO A 64 1.57 16.37 12.10
C PRO A 64 2.49 17.52 12.48
N MET A 65 3.04 18.19 11.46
CA MET A 65 3.91 19.34 11.66
C MET A 65 3.08 20.41 12.36
N LYS A 66 3.49 20.81 13.57
CA LYS A 66 2.85 21.91 14.31
C LYS A 66 2.83 23.17 13.41
N PRO A 67 1.66 23.75 13.08
CA PRO A 67 1.63 24.99 12.32
C PRO A 67 2.17 26.09 13.23
N GLN A 68 3.36 26.59 12.92
CA GLN A 68 3.89 27.79 13.56
C GLN A 68 3.16 28.96 12.91
N TYR A 69 1.99 29.33 13.43
CA TYR A 69 1.36 30.59 13.06
C TYR A 69 2.34 31.70 13.43
N ALA A 70 3.08 32.20 12.43
CA ALA A 70 3.86 33.40 12.57
C ALA A 70 2.88 34.49 12.98
N LYS A 71 3.07 35.00 14.21
CA LYS A 71 2.37 36.10 14.88
C LYS A 71 1.80 37.12 13.87
N MET A 72 0.57 36.93 13.40
CA MET A 72 -0.12 38.02 12.69
C MET A 72 -0.44 39.09 13.72
N PRO A 73 0.01 40.33 13.56
CA PRO A 73 -0.40 41.41 14.44
C PRO A 73 -1.91 41.61 14.28
N PRO A 74 -2.64 41.97 15.36
CA PRO A 74 -4.07 42.23 15.26
C PRO A 74 -4.29 43.39 14.30
N ILE A 75 -5.21 43.21 13.35
CA ILE A 75 -5.71 44.30 12.51
C ILE A 75 -6.43 45.27 13.45
N ILE A 76 -5.79 46.38 13.78
CA ILE A 76 -6.42 47.47 14.51
C ILE A 76 -7.47 48.07 13.57
N VAL A 77 -8.74 47.79 13.85
CA VAL A 77 -9.87 48.39 13.16
C VAL A 77 -10.01 49.81 13.69
N ILE A 78 -9.73 50.81 12.85
CA ILE A 78 -9.82 52.24 13.20
C ILE A 78 -11.30 52.61 13.17
N THR A 79 -11.84 53.00 14.32
CA THR A 79 -13.18 53.61 14.49
C THR A 79 -13.21 55.04 13.98
#